data_AF-A0A9D8AHK5-F1
#
_entry.id   AF-A0A9D8AHK5-F1
#
_cell.length_a   1.000
_cell.length_b   1.000
_cell.length_c   1.000
_cell.angle_alpha   90.00
_cell.angle_beta   90.00
_cell.angle_gamma   90.00
#
_symmetry.space_group_name_H-M   'P 1'
#
loop_
_entity.id
_entity.type
_entity.pdbx_description
1 polymer ?
#
loop_
_entity_poly.entity_id
_entity_poly.type
_entity_poly.pdbx_seq_one_letter_code
_entity_poly.pdbx_strand_id
1 'polypeptide(L)'
;MGKKNKIIESLQHVPSLRETAARMHKEGKIDKQRESYINSHLEEWVEASKYILLNLGVHMSMALIRFTAIPLPLPVGSTLRVLWVMGNRMYCNLKWDMPKKRIHSLAVLFFAAIPFLGYFAYTIPLKNKSEYLTYLYAQHISYMLYNKTLESKLERTPKFIKKIAYTLLVPAEMRKDG
;
A
#
# COMPACT_ATOMS: atom_id res chain seq x y z
N MET A 1 14.04 -7.09 18.42
CA MET A 1 13.25 -6.21 17.53
C MET A 1 13.11 -6.87 16.16
N GLY A 2 11.91 -7.34 15.80
CA GLY A 2 11.69 -8.27 14.68
C GLY A 2 11.68 -7.59 13.30
N LYS A 3 11.86 -8.40 12.24
CA LYS A 3 11.86 -8.01 10.81
C LYS A 3 10.74 -7.05 10.35
N LYS A 4 9.64 -6.92 11.12
CA LYS A 4 8.47 -6.09 10.79
C LYS A 4 8.72 -4.58 10.93
N ASN A 5 9.46 -4.13 11.96
CA ASN A 5 9.77 -2.69 12.12
C ASN A 5 10.68 -2.20 10.99
N LYS A 6 11.61 -3.05 10.55
CA LYS A 6 12.53 -2.75 9.45
C LYS A 6 11.83 -2.46 8.12
N ILE A 7 10.64 -3.01 7.88
CA ILE A 7 9.91 -2.81 6.61
C ILE A 7 9.23 -1.44 6.58
N ILE A 8 8.59 -1.01 7.68
CA ILE A 8 7.95 0.30 7.72
C ILE A 8 9.00 1.41 7.66
N GLU A 9 10.11 1.23 8.37
CA GLU A 9 11.27 2.12 8.32
C GLU A 9 11.86 2.17 6.90
N SER A 10 12.01 1.02 6.21
CA SER A 10 12.58 0.98 4.86
C SER A 10 11.69 1.62 3.79
N LEU A 11 10.36 1.57 3.95
CA LEU A 11 9.40 2.26 3.07
C LEU A 11 9.47 3.79 3.18
N GLN A 12 10.10 4.31 4.23
CA GLN A 12 10.39 5.74 4.39
C GLN A 12 11.85 6.08 4.08
N HIS A 13 12.70 5.07 3.84
CA HIS A 13 14.13 5.22 3.61
C HIS A 13 14.44 5.33 2.11
N VAL A 14 14.50 6.58 1.63
CA VAL A 14 14.72 6.94 0.21
C VAL A 14 15.89 6.16 -0.44
N PRO A 15 17.09 6.01 0.17
CA PRO A 15 18.17 5.26 -0.48
C PRO A 15 17.81 3.81 -0.81
N SER A 16 17.08 3.12 0.09
CA SER A 16 16.70 1.72 -0.13
C SER A 16 15.65 1.56 -1.24
N LEU A 17 14.78 2.56 -1.37
CA LEU A 17 13.82 2.63 -2.46
C LEU A 17 14.51 2.92 -3.80
N ARG A 18 15.56 3.76 -3.83
CA ARG A 18 16.39 3.96 -5.04
C ARG A 18 17.09 2.68 -5.48
N GLU A 19 17.66 1.93 -4.55
CA GLU A 19 18.23 0.60 -4.82
C GLU A 19 17.20 -0.35 -5.41
N THR A 20 15.96 -0.29 -4.92
CA THR A 20 14.86 -1.10 -5.43
C THR A 20 14.51 -0.68 -6.87
N ALA A 21 14.44 0.61 -7.16
CA ALA A 21 14.19 1.11 -8.52
C ALA A 21 15.31 0.68 -9.49
N ALA A 22 16.57 0.77 -9.08
CA ALA A 22 17.71 0.30 -9.86
C ALA A 22 17.64 -1.21 -10.13
N ARG A 23 17.25 -2.00 -9.12
CA ARG A 23 17.02 -3.44 -9.27
C ARG A 23 15.89 -3.74 -10.25
N MET A 24 14.76 -3.03 -10.15
CA MET A 24 13.63 -3.17 -11.07
C MET A 24 14.02 -2.86 -12.52
N HIS A 25 14.87 -1.87 -12.75
CA HIS A 25 15.40 -1.58 -14.09
C HIS A 25 16.30 -2.71 -14.60
N LYS A 26 17.24 -3.19 -13.78
CA LYS A 26 18.11 -4.33 -14.13
C LYS A 26 17.31 -5.60 -14.47
N GLU A 27 16.18 -5.81 -13.78
CA GLU A 27 15.28 -6.94 -14.01
C GLU A 27 14.25 -6.69 -15.14
N GLY A 28 14.37 -5.58 -15.87
CA GLY A 28 13.51 -5.26 -17.03
C GLY A 28 12.05 -4.94 -16.67
N LYS A 29 11.76 -4.61 -15.41
CA LYS A 29 10.41 -4.24 -14.94
C LYS A 29 10.05 -2.80 -15.28
N ILE A 30 11.05 -1.95 -15.30
CA ILE A 30 10.95 -0.56 -15.74
C ILE A 30 12.12 -0.26 -16.67
N ASP A 31 11.96 0.72 -17.55
CA ASP A 31 13.08 1.23 -18.36
C ASP A 31 13.87 2.31 -17.60
N LYS A 32 14.97 2.77 -18.21
CA LYS A 32 15.83 3.81 -17.65
C LYS A 32 15.10 5.13 -17.42
N GLN A 33 14.17 5.49 -18.31
CA GLN A 33 13.42 6.74 -18.21
C GLN A 33 12.53 6.73 -16.97
N ARG A 34 11.82 5.63 -16.72
CA ARG A 34 10.99 5.44 -15.52
C ARG A 34 11.81 5.37 -14.25
N GLU A 35 12.97 4.71 -14.26
CA GLU A 35 13.90 4.72 -13.13
C GLU A 35 14.31 6.16 -12.77
N SER A 36 14.69 6.96 -13.77
CA SER A 36 15.06 8.37 -13.59
C SER A 36 13.88 9.22 -13.08
N TYR A 37 12.68 8.99 -13.61
CA TYR A 37 11.45 9.65 -13.17
C TYR A 37 11.13 9.35 -11.71
N ILE A 38 11.19 8.07 -11.30
CA ILE A 38 11.02 7.68 -9.90
C ILE A 38 12.05 8.38 -9.03
N ASN A 39 13.34 8.30 -9.37
CA ASN A 39 14.42 8.84 -8.55
C ASN A 39 14.34 10.36 -8.35
N SER A 40 13.86 11.10 -9.36
CA SER A 40 13.71 12.57 -9.30
C SER A 40 12.53 13.05 -8.44
N HIS A 41 11.50 12.21 -8.23
CA HIS A 41 10.30 12.57 -7.47
C HIS A 41 10.17 11.83 -6.13
N LEU A 42 11.07 10.88 -5.87
CA LEU A 42 10.94 9.91 -4.78
C LEU A 42 10.81 10.56 -3.40
N GLU A 43 11.59 11.62 -3.12
CA GLU A 43 11.58 12.30 -1.83
C GLU A 43 10.23 12.97 -1.56
N GLU A 44 9.71 13.73 -2.53
CA GLU A 44 8.39 14.36 -2.46
C GLU A 44 7.28 13.33 -2.28
N TRP A 45 7.34 12.24 -3.04
CA TRP A 45 6.36 11.17 -2.99
C TRP A 45 6.37 10.42 -1.65
N VAL A 46 7.55 10.10 -1.13
CA VAL A 46 7.70 9.46 0.18
C VAL A 46 7.12 10.35 1.25
N GLU A 47 7.48 11.65 1.28
CA GLU A 47 6.95 12.60 2.25
C GLU A 47 5.43 12.68 2.21
N ALA A 48 4.86 12.87 1.03
CA ALA A 48 3.42 13.00 0.84
C ALA A 48 2.65 11.69 1.14
N SER A 49 3.33 10.54 1.13
CA SER A 49 2.73 9.23 1.41
C SER A 49 2.79 8.82 2.88
N LYS A 50 3.59 9.48 3.73
CA LYS A 50 3.78 9.09 5.15
C LYS A 50 2.47 8.91 5.90
N TYR A 51 1.54 9.85 5.75
CA TYR A 51 0.23 9.78 6.40
C TYR A 51 -0.64 8.63 5.86
N ILE A 52 -0.54 8.32 4.57
CA ILE A 52 -1.25 7.19 3.95
C ILE A 52 -0.67 5.87 4.47
N LEU A 53 0.65 5.74 4.51
CA LEU A 53 1.34 4.56 5.02
C LEU A 53 1.07 4.32 6.50
N LEU A 54 1.00 5.37 7.32
CA LEU A 54 0.60 5.27 8.72
C LEU A 54 -0.78 4.62 8.86
N ASN A 55 -1.77 5.11 8.10
CA ASN A 55 -3.13 4.59 8.14
C ASN A 55 -3.24 3.17 7.55
N LEU A 56 -2.47 2.86 6.50
CA LEU A 56 -2.33 1.50 6.00
C LEU A 56 -1.75 0.56 7.08
N GLY A 57 -0.72 1.02 7.80
CA GLY A 57 -0.11 0.31 8.92
C GLY A 57 -1.10 0.03 10.06
N VAL A 58 -1.98 0.98 10.38
CA VAL A 58 -3.06 0.79 11.35
C VAL A 58 -4.03 -0.31 10.89
N HIS A 59 -4.49 -0.28 9.64
CA HIS A 59 -5.35 -1.34 9.10
C HIS A 59 -4.66 -2.71 9.14
N MET A 60 -3.40 -2.79 8.70
CA MET A 60 -2.64 -4.04 8.74
C MET A 60 -2.42 -4.55 10.17
N SER A 61 -2.25 -3.66 11.14
CA SER A 61 -2.13 -4.03 12.56
C SER A 61 -3.44 -4.59 13.11
N MET A 62 -4.59 -4.02 12.72
CA MET A 62 -5.90 -4.59 13.04
C MET A 62 -6.08 -5.99 12.44
N ALA A 63 -5.53 -6.23 11.22
CA ALA A 63 -5.52 -7.55 10.62
C ALA A 63 -4.71 -8.54 11.45
N LEU A 64 -3.49 -8.15 11.82
CA LEU A 64 -2.60 -8.98 12.63
C LEU A 64 -3.25 -9.36 13.96
N ILE A 65 -3.76 -8.38 14.72
CA ILE A 65 -4.40 -8.63 16.02
C ILE A 65 -5.55 -9.64 15.87
N ARG A 66 -6.40 -9.45 14.87
CA ARG A 66 -7.53 -10.36 14.59
C ARG A 66 -7.09 -11.78 14.24
N PHE A 67 -6.03 -11.94 13.45
CA PHE A 67 -5.62 -13.26 12.94
C PHE A 67 -4.59 -13.98 13.81
N THR A 68 -3.92 -13.30 14.75
CA THR A 68 -2.84 -13.91 15.54
C THR A 68 -2.95 -13.76 17.05
N ALA A 69 -3.57 -12.70 17.57
CA ALA A 69 -3.51 -12.39 19.01
C ALA A 69 -4.81 -12.76 19.73
N ILE A 70 -5.96 -12.46 19.11
CA ILE A 70 -7.28 -12.78 19.62
C ILE A 70 -8.14 -13.03 18.38
N PRO A 71 -8.79 -14.20 18.22
CA PRO A 71 -9.79 -14.39 17.18
C PRO A 71 -11.01 -13.53 17.51
N LEU A 72 -10.87 -12.23 17.29
CA LEU A 72 -11.96 -11.28 17.44
C LEU A 72 -13.04 -11.71 16.46
N PRO A 73 -14.31 -11.80 16.91
CA PRO A 73 -15.39 -12.22 16.04
C PRO A 73 -15.41 -11.31 14.80
N LEU A 74 -15.71 -11.92 13.64
CA LEU A 74 -15.72 -11.30 12.32
C LEU A 74 -16.24 -9.84 12.28
N PRO A 75 -17.32 -9.47 13.00
CA PRO A 75 -17.87 -8.12 13.00
C PRO A 75 -16.90 -7.08 13.57
N VAL A 76 -16.09 -7.40 14.57
CA VAL A 76 -15.30 -6.39 15.29
C VAL A 76 -14.17 -5.86 14.41
N GLY A 77 -13.42 -6.75 13.77
CA GLY A 77 -12.30 -6.34 12.90
C GLY A 77 -12.74 -5.62 11.62
N SER A 78 -13.90 -5.97 11.05
CA SER A 78 -14.46 -5.24 9.90
C SER A 78 -15.07 -3.91 10.31
N THR A 79 -15.77 -3.86 11.44
CA THR A 79 -16.41 -2.64 11.96
C THR A 79 -15.38 -1.61 12.40
N LEU A 80 -14.30 -2.01 13.09
CA LEU A 80 -13.26 -1.09 13.57
C LEU A 80 -12.58 -0.32 12.43
N ARG A 81 -12.34 -0.94 11.28
CA ARG A 81 -11.77 -0.24 10.10
C ARG A 81 -12.73 0.77 9.52
N VAL A 82 -14.00 0.40 9.39
CA VAL A 82 -15.04 1.30 8.86
C VAL A 82 -15.20 2.49 9.80
N LEU A 83 -15.28 2.24 11.11
CA LEU A 83 -15.30 3.28 12.14
C LEU A 83 -14.04 4.13 12.13
N TRP A 84 -12.86 3.53 11.89
CA TRP A 84 -11.60 4.27 11.78
C TRP A 84 -11.62 5.27 10.63
N VAL A 85 -12.02 4.83 9.43
CA VAL A 85 -12.12 5.70 8.25
C VAL A 85 -13.19 6.77 8.48
N MET A 86 -14.36 6.40 8.99
CA MET A 86 -15.47 7.31 9.25
C MET A 86 -15.09 8.37 10.30
N GLY A 87 -14.51 7.95 11.43
CA GLY A 87 -14.08 8.82 12.51
C GLY A 87 -12.98 9.80 12.08
N ASN A 88 -11.96 9.32 11.35
CA ASN A 88 -10.94 10.21 10.81
C ASN A 88 -11.50 11.20 9.79
N ARG A 89 -12.44 10.78 8.94
CA ARG A 89 -13.13 11.67 8.01
C ARG A 89 -13.91 12.77 8.75
N MET A 90 -14.65 12.40 9.81
CA MET A 90 -15.38 13.35 10.66
C MET A 90 -14.43 14.32 11.37
N TYR A 91 -13.33 13.80 11.93
CA TYR A 91 -12.31 14.62 12.56
C TYR A 91 -11.69 15.64 11.59
N CYS A 92 -11.35 15.21 10.36
CA CYS A 92 -10.81 16.12 9.34
C CYS A 92 -11.84 17.17 8.90
N ASN A 93 -13.13 16.83 8.86
CA ASN A 93 -14.20 17.81 8.62
C ASN A 93 -14.23 18.89 9.72
N LEU A 94 -14.18 18.49 10.99
CA LEU A 94 -14.20 19.42 12.12
C LEU A 94 -12.97 20.33 12.15
N LYS A 95 -11.82 19.84 11.68
CA LYS A 95 -10.56 20.59 11.61
C LYS A 95 -10.33 21.31 10.27
N TRP A 96 -11.27 21.25 9.34
CA TRP A 96 -11.13 21.81 7.99
C TRP A 96 -9.88 21.32 7.21
N ASP A 97 -9.36 20.13 7.54
CA ASP A 97 -8.20 19.52 6.87
C ASP A 97 -8.66 18.74 5.63
N MET A 98 -8.96 19.48 4.56
CA MET A 98 -9.43 18.92 3.30
C MET A 98 -8.42 17.97 2.62
N PRO A 99 -7.09 18.23 2.65
CA PRO A 99 -6.10 17.28 2.14
C PRO A 99 -6.18 15.91 2.81
N LYS A 100 -6.19 15.85 4.16
CA LYS A 100 -6.28 14.56 4.86
C LYS A 100 -7.66 13.93 4.73
N LYS A 101 -8.73 14.72 4.65
CA LYS A 101 -10.08 14.21 4.37
C LYS A 101 -10.16 13.43 3.04
N ARG A 102 -9.41 13.83 2.01
CA ARG A 102 -9.37 13.11 0.72
C ARG A 102 -8.76 11.72 0.84
N ILE A 103 -7.84 11.53 1.79
CA ILE A 103 -7.24 10.22 2.10
C ILE A 103 -8.31 9.30 2.73
N HIS A 104 -9.20 9.86 3.55
CA HIS A 104 -10.37 9.19 4.14
C HIS A 104 -11.61 9.28 3.24
N SER A 105 -11.45 8.96 1.95
CA SER A 105 -12.53 9.07 0.95
C SER A 105 -13.64 8.03 1.13
N LEU A 106 -14.77 8.25 0.46
CA LEU A 106 -15.85 7.26 0.41
C LEU A 106 -15.40 5.96 -0.26
N ALA A 107 -14.50 6.02 -1.26
CA ALA A 107 -13.92 4.83 -1.86
C ALA A 107 -13.15 3.99 -0.83
N VAL A 108 -12.36 4.64 0.03
CA VAL A 108 -11.65 3.96 1.13
C VAL A 108 -12.64 3.37 2.14
N LEU A 109 -13.72 4.09 2.46
CA LEU A 109 -14.77 3.60 3.36
C LEU A 109 -15.46 2.34 2.82
N PHE A 110 -15.92 2.37 1.57
CA PHE A 110 -16.57 1.22 0.93
C PHE A 110 -15.63 0.03 0.80
N PHE A 111 -14.37 0.26 0.43
CA PHE A 111 -13.40 -0.83 0.34
C PHE A 111 -13.04 -1.40 1.72
N ALA A 112 -12.96 -0.57 2.77
CA ALA A 112 -12.69 -1.00 4.14
C ALA A 112 -13.79 -1.93 4.71
N ALA A 113 -15.02 -1.80 4.20
CA ALA A 113 -16.15 -2.65 4.56
C ALA A 113 -16.02 -4.07 3.99
N ILE A 114 -15.22 -4.28 2.93
CA ILE A 114 -15.05 -5.60 2.32
C ILE A 114 -14.28 -6.53 3.28
N PRO A 115 -14.81 -7.73 3.60
CA PRO A 115 -14.08 -8.72 4.41
C PRO A 115 -12.71 -9.06 3.80
N PHE A 116 -11.70 -9.20 4.65
CA PHE A 116 -10.29 -9.47 4.31
C PHE A 116 -9.59 -8.39 3.45
N LEU A 117 -10.17 -7.97 2.34
CA LEU A 117 -9.60 -6.97 1.43
C LEU A 117 -9.57 -5.56 2.03
N GLY A 118 -10.53 -5.22 2.91
CA GLY A 118 -10.60 -3.89 3.53
C GLY A 118 -9.39 -3.51 4.40
N TYR A 119 -8.54 -4.48 4.77
CA TYR A 119 -7.25 -4.19 5.41
C TYR A 119 -6.28 -3.43 4.49
N PHE A 120 -6.48 -3.51 3.18
CA PHE A 120 -5.66 -2.84 2.18
C PHE A 120 -6.30 -1.55 1.64
N ALA A 121 -7.36 -1.02 2.24
CA ALA A 121 -8.11 0.12 1.70
C ALA A 121 -7.25 1.36 1.42
N TYR A 122 -6.22 1.63 2.23
CA TYR A 122 -5.31 2.76 2.01
C TYR A 122 -4.32 2.58 0.85
N THR A 123 -4.29 1.42 0.18
CA THR A 123 -3.61 1.28 -1.11
C THR A 123 -4.30 2.12 -2.20
N ILE A 124 -5.60 2.39 -2.08
CA ILE A 124 -6.35 3.24 -3.02
C ILE A 124 -5.80 4.67 -3.07
N PRO A 125 -5.76 5.44 -1.96
CA PRO A 125 -5.21 6.79 -1.97
C PRO A 125 -3.71 6.80 -2.28
N LEU A 126 -2.96 5.75 -1.91
CA LEU A 126 -1.54 5.62 -2.26
C LEU A 126 -1.35 5.56 -3.78
N LYS A 127 -2.13 4.70 -4.43
CA LYS A 127 -2.17 4.56 -5.89
C LYS A 127 -2.59 5.85 -6.58
N ASN A 128 -3.65 6.49 -6.09
CA ASN A 128 -4.12 7.76 -6.63
C ASN A 128 -3.08 8.89 -6.49
N LYS A 129 -2.19 8.79 -5.50
CA LYS A 129 -1.10 9.76 -5.32
C LYS A 129 0.05 9.49 -6.28
N SER A 130 0.49 8.23 -6.40
CA SER A 130 1.47 7.80 -7.41
C SER A 130 1.39 6.29 -7.63
N GLU A 131 1.04 5.87 -8.85
CA GLU A 131 1.04 4.46 -9.23
C GLU A 131 2.45 3.87 -9.16
N TYR A 132 3.47 4.64 -9.58
CA TYR A 132 4.87 4.21 -9.54
C TYR A 132 5.41 4.04 -8.12
N LEU A 133 5.08 4.95 -7.21
CA LEU A 133 5.47 4.79 -5.80
C LEU A 133 4.81 3.55 -5.19
N THR A 134 3.52 3.34 -5.49
CA THR A 134 2.78 2.17 -5.01
C THR A 134 3.42 0.88 -5.50
N TYR A 135 3.79 0.83 -6.78
CA TYR A 135 4.48 -0.30 -7.38
C TYR A 135 5.88 -0.52 -6.80
N LEU A 136 6.64 0.56 -6.61
CA LEU A 136 7.96 0.52 -5.98
C LEU A 136 7.87 -0.04 -4.56
N TYR A 137 6.90 0.39 -3.76
CA TYR A 137 6.67 -0.16 -2.42
C TYR A 137 6.29 -1.63 -2.45
N ALA A 138 5.40 -2.03 -3.36
CA ALA A 138 5.01 -3.43 -3.50
C ALA A 138 6.21 -4.32 -3.88
N GLN A 139 7.06 -3.87 -4.81
CA GLN A 139 8.30 -4.57 -5.16
C GLN A 139 9.29 -4.60 -4.01
N HIS A 140 9.50 -3.47 -3.32
CA HIS A 140 10.38 -3.36 -2.18
C HIS A 140 10.01 -4.36 -1.07
N ILE A 141 8.72 -4.41 -0.71
CA ILE A 141 8.20 -5.37 0.29
C ILE A 141 8.41 -6.81 -0.20
N SER A 142 8.14 -7.10 -1.48
CA SER A 142 8.30 -8.43 -2.04
C SER A 142 9.77 -8.90 -2.01
N TYR A 143 10.72 -8.04 -2.36
CA TYR A 143 12.14 -8.35 -2.25
C TYR A 143 12.57 -8.54 -0.80
N MET A 144 12.15 -7.67 0.12
CA MET A 144 12.50 -7.74 1.54
C MET A 144 12.00 -9.01 2.22
N LEU A 145 10.77 -9.44 1.91
CA LEU A 145 10.13 -10.57 2.55
C LEU A 145 10.47 -11.91 1.90
N TYR A 146 10.56 -11.93 0.56
CA TYR A 146 10.60 -13.16 -0.21
C TYR A 146 11.80 -13.27 -1.14
N ASN A 147 12.60 -12.21 -1.28
CA ASN A 147 13.66 -12.09 -2.28
C ASN A 147 13.19 -12.45 -3.70
N LYS A 148 11.94 -12.06 -4.03
CA LYS A 148 11.30 -12.32 -5.31
C LYS A 148 10.57 -11.08 -5.78
N THR A 149 10.37 -10.98 -7.09
CA THR A 149 9.52 -9.97 -7.69
C THR A 149 8.06 -10.15 -7.25
N LEU A 150 7.33 -9.04 -7.22
CA LEU A 150 5.90 -9.01 -6.97
C LEU A 150 5.16 -9.94 -7.94
N GLU A 151 5.49 -9.89 -9.23
CA GLU A 151 4.83 -10.67 -10.26
C GLU A 151 4.97 -12.17 -10.01
N SER A 152 6.19 -12.64 -9.69
CA SER A 152 6.44 -14.05 -9.37
C SER A 152 5.67 -14.51 -8.13
N LYS A 153 5.43 -13.59 -7.18
CA LYS A 153 4.60 -13.90 -6.01
C LYS A 153 3.12 -13.97 -6.38
N LEU A 154 2.64 -13.05 -7.21
CA LEU A 154 1.23 -12.98 -7.63
C LEU A 154 0.83 -14.14 -8.56
N GLU A 155 1.76 -14.69 -9.35
CA GLU A 155 1.51 -15.88 -10.19
C GLU A 155 1.02 -17.09 -9.40
N ARG A 156 1.40 -17.20 -8.13
CA ARG A 156 1.00 -18.31 -7.25
C ARG A 156 -0.30 -18.05 -6.50
N THR A 157 -0.97 -16.92 -6.74
CA THR A 157 -2.20 -16.53 -6.06
C THR A 157 -3.43 -16.87 -6.89
N PRO A 158 -4.60 -17.11 -6.26
CA PRO A 158 -5.86 -17.31 -6.98
C PRO A 158 -6.14 -16.17 -7.98
N LYS A 159 -6.69 -16.50 -9.16
CA LYS A 159 -6.89 -15.55 -10.27
C LYS A 159 -7.58 -14.24 -9.85
N PHE A 160 -8.60 -14.33 -9.00
CA PHE A 160 -9.32 -13.18 -8.49
C PHE A 160 -8.42 -12.24 -7.65
N ILE A 161 -7.63 -12.80 -6.74
CA ILE A 161 -6.68 -12.05 -5.90
C ILE A 161 -5.57 -11.45 -6.77
N LYS A 162 -5.05 -12.23 -7.73
CA LYS A 162 -4.10 -11.74 -8.74
C LYS A 162 -4.64 -10.51 -9.44
N LYS A 163 -5.86 -10.57 -9.99
CA LYS A 163 -6.48 -9.44 -10.71
C LYS A 163 -6.60 -8.19 -9.84
N ILE A 164 -7.04 -8.34 -8.59
CA ILE A 164 -7.13 -7.22 -7.65
C ILE A 164 -5.74 -6.64 -7.36
N ALA A 165 -4.77 -7.49 -7.05
CA ALA A 165 -3.41 -7.06 -6.73
C ALA A 165 -2.76 -6.33 -7.91
N TYR A 166 -2.88 -6.83 -9.13
CA TYR A 166 -2.40 -6.14 -10.33
C TYR A 166 -3.11 -4.80 -10.53
N THR A 167 -4.42 -4.74 -10.30
CA THR A 167 -5.19 -3.50 -10.40
C THR A 167 -4.73 -2.47 -9.36
N LEU A 168 -4.42 -2.88 -8.14
CA LEU A 168 -4.08 -1.96 -7.04
C LEU A 168 -2.60 -1.59 -6.97
N LEU A 169 -1.70 -2.50 -7.38
CA LEU A 169 -0.27 -2.37 -7.12
C LEU A 169 0.57 -2.13 -8.37
N VAL A 170 0.09 -2.49 -9.56
CA VAL A 170 0.86 -2.36 -10.81
C VAL A 170 0.35 -1.16 -11.60
N PRO A 171 1.23 -0.29 -12.16
CA PRO A 171 0.83 0.86 -12.96
C PRO A 171 0.00 0.43 -14.17
N ALA A 172 -0.99 1.24 -14.55
CA ALA A 172 -1.95 0.88 -15.59
C ALA A 172 -1.27 0.51 -16.91
N GLU A 173 -0.24 1.25 -17.32
CA GLU A 173 0.48 0.97 -18.57
C GLU A 173 1.34 -0.30 -18.54
N MET A 174 1.59 -0.87 -17.36
CA MET A 174 2.39 -2.08 -17.17
C MET A 174 1.54 -3.35 -16.99
N ARG A 175 0.22 -3.22 -16.93
CA ARG A 175 -0.69 -4.36 -16.85
C ARG A 175 -0.81 -4.99 -18.23
N LYS A 176 0.11 -5.91 -18.57
CA LYS A 176 -0.14 -6.86 -19.66
C LYS A 176 -1.30 -7.75 -19.22
N ASP A 177 -2.39 -7.78 -19.98
CA ASP A 177 -3.68 -8.44 -19.67
C ASP A 177 -3.55 -9.62 -18.70
N GLY A 178 -3.87 -9.35 -17.42
CA GLY A 178 -3.56 -10.22 -16.27
C GLY A 178 -4.53 -11.36 -16.01
#